data_AF-A0A9J6FVF7-F1
#
_entry.id   AF-A0A9J6FVF7-F1
#
_cell.length_a   1.000
_cell.length_b   1.000
_cell.length_c   1.000
_cell.angle_alpha   90.00
_cell.angle_beta   90.00
_cell.angle_gamma   90.00
#
_symmetry.space_group_name_H-M   'P 1'
#
loop_
_entity.id
_entity.type
_entity.pdbx_description
1 polymer ?
#
loop_
_entity_poly.entity_id
_entity_poly.type
_entity_poly.pdbx_seq_one_letter_code
_entity_poly.pdbx_strand_id
1 'polypeptide(L)'
;MKKGQEKVAACPGKVTCIGQVDLPASVEGILSSGPKFCTEPAETPVGILTIVRRVADRVDADNKERCIAEGVDCLSSREGSVRVPNSVKRTTEFLRSNNLSLLVADKEGGFAVMPKTVYESKAAEAVAKNFVKFHSVASKIEEESLSVV
;
A
#
# COMPACT_ATOMS: atom_id res chain seq x y z
N MET A 1 -37.90 0.88 6.85
CA MET A 1 -37.48 -0.12 5.85
C MET A 1 -35.95 -0.11 5.76
N LYS A 2 -35.26 -1.11 6.32
CA LYS A 2 -33.80 -1.22 6.24
C LYS A 2 -33.46 -1.99 4.96
N LYS A 3 -32.93 -1.32 3.93
CA LYS A 3 -32.40 -1.99 2.74
C LYS A 3 -31.18 -2.80 3.16
N GLY A 4 -31.30 -4.14 3.13
CA GLY A 4 -30.19 -5.04 3.35
C GLY A 4 -29.14 -4.82 2.26
N GLN A 5 -27.91 -4.52 2.67
CA GLN A 5 -26.79 -4.52 1.75
C GLN A 5 -26.44 -5.98 1.44
N GLU A 6 -26.61 -6.34 0.18
CA GLU A 6 -26.27 -7.64 -0.36
C GLU A 6 -24.74 -7.84 -0.27
N LYS A 7 -24.34 -8.79 0.57
CA LYS A 7 -22.93 -9.09 0.82
C LYS A 7 -22.44 -10.00 -0.31
N VAL A 8 -21.93 -9.39 -1.37
CA VAL A 8 -21.29 -10.11 -2.50
C VAL A 8 -20.05 -10.83 -1.97
N ALA A 9 -20.03 -12.15 -2.10
CA ALA A 9 -18.89 -12.98 -1.72
C ALA A 9 -17.67 -12.58 -2.57
N ALA A 10 -16.55 -12.33 -1.90
CA ALA A 10 -15.36 -11.81 -2.54
C ALA A 10 -14.45 -12.93 -3.05
N CYS A 11 -13.97 -12.76 -4.27
CA CYS A 11 -12.96 -13.63 -4.87
C CYS A 11 -11.57 -13.05 -4.53
N PRO A 12 -10.59 -13.87 -4.12
CA PRO A 12 -9.22 -13.39 -3.91
C PRO A 12 -8.68 -12.78 -5.21
N GLY A 13 -8.12 -11.57 -5.12
CA GLY A 13 -7.65 -10.79 -6.26
C GLY A 13 -8.69 -9.88 -6.93
N LYS A 14 -9.94 -9.83 -6.44
CA LYS A 14 -10.96 -8.97 -7.03
C LYS A 14 -10.92 -7.56 -6.43
N VAL A 15 -10.72 -6.55 -7.28
CA VAL A 15 -10.84 -5.15 -6.90
C VAL A 15 -12.31 -4.85 -6.63
N THR A 16 -12.62 -4.35 -5.43
CA THR A 16 -13.99 -4.04 -5.05
C THR A 16 -14.29 -2.58 -5.36
N CYS A 17 -15.15 -2.32 -6.34
CA CYS A 17 -15.61 -0.96 -6.64
C CYS A 17 -16.83 -0.62 -5.78
N ILE A 18 -16.77 0.48 -5.04
CA ILE A 18 -17.86 0.97 -4.19
C ILE A 18 -18.40 2.26 -4.81
N GLY A 19 -19.65 2.20 -5.27
CA GLY A 19 -20.31 3.29 -6.01
C GLY A 19 -20.27 3.07 -7.52
N GLN A 20 -20.59 4.11 -8.29
CA GLN A 20 -20.42 4.12 -9.74
C GLN A 20 -18.98 4.53 -10.06
N VAL A 21 -18.09 3.54 -10.17
CA VAL A 21 -16.69 3.73 -10.54
C VAL A 21 -16.37 2.74 -11.65
N ASP A 22 -15.94 3.26 -12.79
CA ASP A 22 -15.44 2.46 -13.90
C ASP A 22 -13.91 2.51 -13.92
N LEU A 23 -13.29 1.33 -13.84
CA LEU A 23 -11.83 1.18 -13.89
C LEU A 23 -11.41 0.66 -15.27
N PRO A 24 -10.38 1.26 -15.89
CA PRO A 24 -9.73 0.66 -17.05
C PRO A 24 -9.15 -0.71 -16.70
N ALA A 25 -9.24 -1.67 -17.61
CA ALA A 25 -8.72 -3.03 -17.42
C ALA A 25 -7.23 -3.06 -17.01
N SER A 26 -6.43 -2.11 -17.51
CA SER A 26 -5.02 -1.97 -17.12
C SER A 26 -4.82 -1.61 -15.65
N VAL A 27 -5.69 -0.76 -15.11
CA VAL A 27 -5.66 -0.33 -13.70
C VAL A 27 -6.18 -1.46 -12.82
N GLU A 28 -7.29 -2.08 -13.22
CA GLU A 28 -7.87 -3.23 -12.53
C GLU A 28 -6.88 -4.39 -12.44
N GLY A 29 -6.16 -4.71 -13.52
CA GLY A 29 -5.15 -5.78 -13.53
C GLY A 29 -4.03 -5.54 -12.51
N ILE A 30 -3.54 -4.30 -12.39
CA ILE A 30 -2.49 -3.98 -11.42
C ILE A 30 -3.04 -4.08 -9.99
N LEU A 31 -4.23 -3.53 -9.74
CA LEU A 31 -4.87 -3.59 -8.42
C LEU A 31 -5.28 -5.03 -8.05
N SER A 32 -5.63 -5.88 -9.01
CA SER A 32 -5.97 -7.28 -8.77
C SER A 32 -4.82 -8.10 -8.18
N SER A 33 -3.59 -7.63 -8.37
CA SER A 33 -2.39 -8.25 -7.79
C SER A 33 -2.30 -8.05 -6.26
N GLY A 34 -3.10 -7.14 -5.71
CA GLY A 34 -3.25 -6.92 -4.26
C GLY A 34 -2.16 -6.02 -3.64
N PRO A 35 -2.29 -5.71 -2.34
CA PRO A 35 -1.42 -4.77 -1.62
C PRO A 35 -0.03 -5.34 -1.33
N LYS A 36 0.15 -6.65 -1.49
CA LYS A 36 1.44 -7.32 -1.38
C LYS A 36 2.16 -7.45 -2.74
N PHE A 37 1.57 -6.92 -3.81
CA PHE A 37 2.25 -6.85 -5.09
C PHE A 37 3.38 -5.82 -5.01
N CYS A 38 4.60 -6.33 -4.80
CA CYS A 38 5.80 -5.54 -4.90
C CYS A 38 6.26 -5.51 -6.35
N THR A 39 6.41 -4.32 -6.91
CA THR A 39 7.25 -4.17 -8.10
C THR A 39 8.69 -4.43 -7.70
N GLU A 40 9.45 -5.12 -8.56
CA GLU A 40 10.87 -5.31 -8.32
C GLU A 40 11.57 -3.94 -8.13
N PRO A 41 12.40 -3.78 -7.09
CA PRO A 41 13.14 -2.55 -6.88
C PRO A 41 13.93 -2.18 -8.13
N ALA A 42 13.86 -0.92 -8.54
CA ALA A 42 14.63 -0.43 -9.67
C ALA A 42 16.11 -0.24 -9.26
N GLU A 43 16.81 -1.34 -9.04
CA GLU A 43 18.24 -1.30 -8.76
C GLU A 43 19.05 -1.02 -10.02
N THR A 44 20.11 -0.23 -9.85
CA THR A 44 21.07 0.00 -10.94
C THR A 44 21.93 -1.25 -11.12
N PRO A 45 22.46 -1.53 -12.33
CA PRO A 45 23.39 -2.64 -12.54
C PRO A 45 24.57 -2.62 -11.55
N VAL A 46 25.09 -1.42 -11.25
CA VAL A 46 26.15 -1.19 -10.26
C VAL A 46 25.69 -1.54 -8.84
N GLY A 47 24.45 -1.18 -8.48
CA GLY A 47 23.83 -1.55 -7.21
C GLY A 47 23.72 -3.07 -7.05
N ILE A 48 23.24 -3.76 -8.10
CA ILE A 48 23.11 -5.22 -8.06
C ILE A 48 24.49 -5.89 -7.97
N LEU A 49 25.51 -5.42 -8.69
CA LEU A 49 26.90 -5.90 -8.55
C LEU A 49 27.44 -5.72 -7.13
N THR A 50 27.09 -4.61 -6.47
CA THR A 50 27.46 -4.36 -5.08
C THR A 50 26.80 -5.38 -4.14
N ILE A 51 25.54 -5.75 -4.40
CA ILE A 51 24.84 -6.79 -3.66
C ILE A 51 25.50 -8.16 -3.88
N VAL A 52 25.81 -8.53 -5.14
CA VAL A 52 26.51 -9.78 -5.47
C VAL A 52 27.82 -9.88 -4.70
N ARG A 53 28.63 -8.81 -4.69
CA ARG A 53 29.90 -8.78 -3.94
C ARG A 53 29.69 -8.94 -2.43
N ARG A 54 28.71 -8.24 -1.84
CA ARG A 54 28.37 -8.38 -0.41
C ARG A 54 27.91 -9.78 -0.02
N VAL A 55 27.20 -10.47 -0.92
CA VAL A 55 26.79 -11.86 -0.72
C VAL A 55 28.02 -12.77 -0.81
N ALA A 56 28.86 -12.58 -1.82
CA ALA A 56 30.09 -13.35 -2.00
C ALA A 56 31.08 -13.19 -0.82
N ASP A 57 31.10 -12.03 -0.16
CA ASP A 57 31.90 -11.81 1.07
C ASP A 57 31.47 -12.70 2.26
N ARG A 58 30.28 -13.31 2.22
CA ARG A 58 29.79 -14.24 3.25
C ARG A 58 30.01 -15.71 2.90
N VAL A 59 30.58 -15.99 1.74
CA VAL A 59 30.86 -17.34 1.24
C VAL A 59 32.33 -17.68 1.55
N ASP A 60 32.64 -18.97 1.70
CA ASP A 60 34.01 -19.45 1.86
C ASP A 60 34.93 -18.95 0.72
N ALA A 61 36.19 -18.71 1.04
CA ALA A 61 37.16 -18.12 0.11
C ALA A 61 37.26 -18.89 -1.22
N ASP A 62 37.20 -20.23 -1.16
CA ASP A 62 37.29 -21.12 -2.33
C ASP A 62 36.10 -20.97 -3.29
N ASN A 63 34.94 -20.53 -2.79
CA ASN A 63 33.72 -20.39 -3.56
C ASN A 63 33.39 -18.93 -3.90
N LYS A 64 34.13 -17.97 -3.35
CA LYS A 64 33.86 -16.54 -3.51
C LYS A 64 33.91 -16.08 -4.96
N GLU A 65 34.95 -16.46 -5.71
CA GLU A 65 35.10 -16.06 -7.12
C GLU A 65 34.00 -16.67 -8.00
N ARG A 66 33.65 -17.94 -7.74
CA ARG A 66 32.55 -18.62 -8.41
C ARG A 66 31.21 -17.93 -8.16
N CYS A 67 30.93 -17.54 -6.91
CA CYS A 67 29.71 -16.81 -6.55
C CYS A 67 29.61 -15.46 -7.28
N ILE A 68 30.73 -14.73 -7.40
CA ILE A 68 30.77 -13.47 -8.15
C ILE A 68 30.52 -13.73 -9.64
N ALA A 69 31.18 -14.73 -10.24
CA ALA A 69 31.02 -15.06 -11.65
C ALA A 69 29.57 -15.42 -11.99
N GLU A 70 28.95 -16.31 -11.22
CA GLU A 70 27.54 -16.70 -11.40
C GLU A 70 26.59 -15.49 -11.25
N GLY A 71 26.86 -14.61 -10.27
CA GLY A 71 26.07 -13.39 -10.07
C GLY A 71 26.20 -12.37 -11.21
N VAL A 72 27.39 -12.26 -11.82
CA VAL A 72 27.63 -11.41 -13.00
C VAL A 72 26.96 -12.00 -14.24
N ASP A 73 27.05 -13.31 -14.46
CA ASP A 73 26.40 -13.98 -15.59
C ASP A 73 24.86 -13.84 -15.54
N CYS A 74 24.28 -13.94 -14.34
CA CYS A 74 22.86 -13.68 -14.12
C CYS A 74 22.47 -12.23 -14.48
N LEU A 75 23.37 -11.26 -14.25
CA LEU A 75 23.16 -9.86 -14.59
C LEU A 75 23.26 -9.62 -16.10
N SER A 76 24.27 -10.17 -16.75
CA SER A 76 24.46 -10.06 -18.21
C SER A 76 23.29 -10.69 -18.98
N SER A 77 22.74 -11.80 -18.48
CA SER A 77 21.56 -12.45 -19.07
C SER A 77 20.27 -11.62 -18.97
N ARG A 78 20.26 -10.58 -18.12
CA ARG A 78 19.10 -9.72 -17.86
C ARG A 78 19.04 -8.52 -18.80
N GLU A 79 20.10 -8.27 -19.57
CA GLU A 79 20.16 -7.22 -20.60
C GLU A 79 19.19 -7.54 -21.75
N GLY A 80 17.95 -7.08 -21.60
CA GLY A 80 16.86 -7.37 -22.54
C GLY A 80 15.47 -7.32 -21.90
N SER A 81 15.40 -7.34 -20.57
CA SER A 81 14.14 -7.07 -19.86
C SER A 81 13.73 -5.62 -20.07
N VAL A 82 12.79 -5.39 -20.99
CA VAL A 82 12.16 -4.08 -21.19
C VAL A 82 11.57 -3.68 -19.84
N ARG A 83 12.14 -2.65 -19.22
CA ARG A 83 11.58 -2.06 -18.00
C ARG A 83 10.15 -1.65 -18.32
N VAL A 84 9.19 -2.43 -17.83
CA VAL A 84 7.78 -2.12 -18.02
C VAL A 84 7.57 -0.72 -17.41
N PRO A 85 7.04 0.25 -18.16
CA PRO A 85 6.85 1.61 -17.66
C PRO A 85 6.06 1.55 -16.37
N ASN A 86 6.52 2.32 -15.38
CA ASN A 86 6.13 2.31 -13.97
C ASN A 86 4.60 2.22 -13.79
N SER A 87 4.08 0.99 -13.84
CA SER A 87 2.66 0.72 -14.08
C SER A 87 1.83 1.13 -12.88
N VAL A 88 2.40 0.94 -11.68
CA VAL A 88 1.90 1.48 -10.41
C VAL A 88 1.76 3.00 -10.46
N LYS A 89 2.76 3.72 -11.00
CA LYS A 89 2.70 5.18 -11.09
C LYS A 89 1.51 5.63 -11.94
N ARG A 90 1.33 5.03 -13.12
CA ARG A 90 0.18 5.33 -14.00
C ARG A 90 -1.15 5.05 -13.32
N THR A 91 -1.25 3.92 -12.61
CA THR A 91 -2.43 3.61 -11.80
C THR A 91 -2.68 4.66 -10.71
N THR A 92 -1.64 5.11 -10.01
CA THR A 92 -1.80 6.15 -8.97
C THR A 92 -2.20 7.50 -9.55
N GLU A 93 -1.68 7.86 -10.73
CA GLU A 93 -2.05 9.08 -11.45
C GLU A 93 -3.50 9.01 -11.94
N PHE A 94 -3.92 7.87 -12.48
CA PHE A 94 -5.31 7.63 -12.87
C PHE A 94 -6.27 7.81 -11.69
N LEU A 95 -6.00 7.15 -10.56
CA LEU A 95 -6.85 7.25 -9.37
C LEU A 95 -6.94 8.70 -8.87
N ARG A 96 -5.81 9.42 -8.86
CA ARG A 96 -5.76 10.83 -8.46
C ARG A 96 -6.56 11.73 -9.41
N SER A 97 -6.36 11.60 -10.72
CA SER A 97 -7.02 12.43 -11.73
C SER A 97 -8.54 12.25 -11.74
N ASN A 98 -9.02 11.07 -11.35
CA ASN A 98 -10.45 10.76 -11.28
C ASN A 98 -11.06 10.95 -9.88
N ASN A 99 -10.33 11.55 -8.94
CA ASN A 99 -10.78 11.73 -7.55
C ASN A 99 -11.26 10.43 -6.89
N LEU A 100 -10.51 9.35 -7.11
CA LEU A 100 -10.78 8.04 -6.52
C LEU A 100 -9.86 7.78 -5.33
N SER A 101 -10.44 7.22 -4.27
CA SER A 101 -9.74 6.74 -3.08
C SER A 101 -9.55 5.23 -3.16
N LEU A 102 -8.35 4.77 -2.83
CA LEU A 102 -7.97 3.36 -2.73
C LEU A 102 -7.86 2.97 -1.25
N LEU A 103 -8.52 1.89 -0.86
CA LEU A 103 -8.43 1.31 0.48
C LEU A 103 -7.97 -0.14 0.42
N VAL A 104 -7.23 -0.56 1.43
CA VAL A 104 -6.86 -1.96 1.60
C VAL A 104 -8.03 -2.69 2.26
N ALA A 105 -8.49 -3.78 1.65
CA ALA A 105 -9.51 -4.63 2.23
C ALA A 105 -8.89 -5.50 3.32
N ASP A 106 -9.21 -5.18 4.57
CA ASP A 106 -8.57 -5.63 5.84
C ASP A 106 -8.51 -7.16 6.06
N LYS A 107 -9.15 -7.97 5.20
CA LYS A 107 -9.24 -9.44 5.40
C LYS A 107 -8.89 -10.31 4.21
N GLU A 108 -8.76 -9.75 3.02
CA GLU A 108 -8.66 -10.55 1.79
C GLU A 108 -7.45 -10.20 0.94
N GLY A 109 -6.67 -9.19 1.35
CA GLY A 109 -5.54 -8.72 0.53
C GLY A 109 -6.01 -8.18 -0.82
N GLY A 110 -7.22 -7.64 -0.89
CA GLY A 110 -7.73 -6.93 -2.05
C GLY A 110 -7.68 -5.42 -1.86
N PHE A 111 -7.96 -4.69 -2.93
CA PHE A 111 -8.20 -3.26 -2.86
C PHE A 111 -9.69 -2.94 -3.03
N ALA A 112 -10.15 -1.91 -2.33
CA ALA A 112 -11.43 -1.28 -2.56
C ALA A 112 -11.21 0.11 -3.18
N VAL A 113 -11.90 0.42 -4.28
CA VAL A 113 -11.86 1.72 -4.94
C VAL A 113 -13.20 2.40 -4.81
N MET A 114 -13.21 3.69 -4.46
CA MET A 114 -14.44 4.48 -4.37
C MET A 114 -14.20 5.96 -4.67
N PRO A 115 -15.24 6.75 -5.02
CA PRO A 115 -15.10 8.19 -5.15
C PRO A 115 -14.67 8.81 -3.82
N LYS A 116 -13.82 9.85 -3.89
CA LYS A 116 -13.29 10.53 -2.70
C LYS A 116 -14.39 11.07 -1.78
N THR A 117 -15.48 11.56 -2.35
CA THR A 117 -16.65 12.05 -1.60
C THR A 117 -17.33 10.95 -0.77
N VAL A 118 -17.48 9.75 -1.35
CA VAL A 118 -18.02 8.57 -0.67
C VAL A 118 -17.07 8.12 0.44
N TYR A 119 -15.77 8.16 0.16
CA TYR A 119 -14.75 7.86 1.16
C TYR A 119 -14.81 8.81 2.36
N GLU A 120 -14.81 10.12 2.13
CA GLU A 120 -14.85 11.14 3.19
C GLU A 120 -16.12 11.03 4.05
N SER A 121 -17.28 10.82 3.42
CA SER A 121 -18.55 10.58 4.12
C SER A 121 -18.47 9.34 5.02
N LYS A 122 -18.03 8.19 4.48
CA LYS A 122 -17.88 6.96 5.26
C LYS A 122 -16.83 7.06 6.36
N ALA A 123 -15.75 7.79 6.11
CA ALA A 123 -14.70 8.03 7.09
C ALA A 123 -15.23 8.86 8.26
N ALA A 124 -15.99 9.93 7.99
CA ALA A 124 -16.62 10.76 9.01
C ALA A 124 -17.63 9.95 9.85
N GLU A 125 -18.46 9.12 9.21
CA GLU A 125 -19.38 8.21 9.91
C GLU A 125 -18.63 7.20 10.79
N ALA A 126 -17.55 6.61 10.27
CA ALA A 126 -16.74 5.67 11.01
C ALA A 126 -16.08 6.33 12.24
N VAL A 127 -15.60 7.57 12.10
CA VAL A 127 -15.04 8.33 13.22
C VAL A 127 -16.13 8.62 14.26
N ALA A 128 -17.29 9.15 13.85
CA ALA A 128 -18.38 9.47 14.76
C ALA A 128 -18.91 8.24 15.51
N LYS A 129 -18.87 7.06 14.88
CA LYS A 129 -19.30 5.80 15.48
C LYS A 129 -18.32 5.27 16.52
N ASN A 130 -17.01 5.37 16.26
CA ASN A 130 -15.98 4.75 17.11
C ASN A 130 -15.43 5.70 18.17
N PHE A 131 -15.55 7.02 17.98
CA PHE A 131 -15.02 8.02 18.89
C PHE A 131 -16.16 8.82 19.53
N VAL A 132 -16.32 8.66 20.84
CA VAL A 132 -17.21 9.50 21.64
C VAL A 132 -16.47 10.79 21.98
N LYS A 133 -17.10 11.95 21.78
CA LYS A 133 -16.52 13.24 22.17
C LYS A 133 -16.28 13.26 23.69
N PHE A 134 -15.02 13.16 24.10
CA PHE A 134 -14.64 13.32 25.49
C PHE A 134 -14.93 14.75 25.93
N HIS A 135 -15.92 14.93 26.79
CA HIS A 135 -16.14 16.20 27.47
C HIS A 135 -15.24 16.18 28.69
N SER A 136 -14.15 16.95 28.66
CA SER A 136 -13.32 17.14 29.85
C SER A 136 -14.21 17.75 30.93
N VAL A 137 -14.50 16.99 31.98
CA VAL A 137 -14.96 17.57 33.23
C VAL A 137 -13.80 18.42 33.71
N ALA A 138 -13.92 19.75 33.57
CA ALA A 138 -12.97 20.66 34.17
C ALA A 138 -12.99 20.38 35.67
N SER A 139 -12.00 19.65 36.15
CA SER A 139 -11.75 19.46 37.58
C SER A 139 -11.62 20.87 38.16
N LYS A 140 -12.60 21.29 38.95
CA LYS A 140 -12.42 22.40 39.90
C LYS A 140 -11.25 22.00 40.79
N ILE A 141 -10.06 22.51 40.47
CA ILE A 141 -9.00 22.61 41.45
C ILE A 141 -9.43 23.80 42.31
N GLU A 142 -9.99 23.50 43.48
CA GLU A 142 -10.31 24.51 44.48
C GLU A 142 -9.04 25.24 44.87
N GLU A 143 -9.07 26.55 44.68
CA GLU A 143 -8.06 27.52 45.05
C GLU A 143 -8.16 27.74 46.57
N GLU A 144 -7.76 26.74 47.36
CA GLU A 144 -7.64 26.83 48.82
C GLU A 144 -6.16 26.88 49.21
N SER A 145 -5.44 27.87 48.69
CA SER A 145 -4.07 28.19 49.14
C SER A 145 -3.76 29.64 48.77
N LEU A 146 -4.14 30.61 49.61
CA LEU A 146 -3.44 31.90 49.84
C LEU A 146 -4.29 32.81 50.75
N SER A 147 -4.40 32.43 52.03
CA SER A 147 -4.71 33.38 53.10
C SER A 147 -3.96 33.01 54.38
N VAL A 148 -2.64 32.90 54.29
CA VAL A 148 -1.74 33.07 55.44
C VAL A 148 -0.51 33.80 54.92
N VAL A 149 -0.47 35.12 55.17
CA VAL A 149 0.61 35.92 55.78
C VAL A 149 0.25 37.39 55.59
#